data_AF-A0AAV4U850-F1
#
_entry.id   AF-A0AAV4U850-F1
#
_cell.length_a   1.000
_cell.length_b   1.000
_cell.length_c   1.000
_cell.angle_alpha   90.00
_cell.angle_beta   90.00
_cell.angle_gamma   90.00
#
_symmetry.space_group_name_H-M   'P 1'
#
loop_
_entity.id
_entity.type
_entity.pdbx_description
1 polymer ?
#
loop_
_entity_poly.entity_id
_entity_poly.type
_entity_poly.pdbx_seq_one_letter_code
_entity_poly.pdbx_strand_id
1 'polypeptide(L)'
;MNPPSLYDLSLRQTVEILRVGIWRRFEENPLELIPKSVYDDLVKLTFSLPIYARPRAHDIFFLLSSGQPKQLDLYKFNTRTNFVPRFKEIFDDEYLANLNAEEKHFQRVGLVDCMSLIRMMIGRMWPSVRSLSTPIHLQYNEAASRILIDRCPNLEDLHTEVLFSADFLKTCRNLRSLRFHLNSEQVLEHYKNNIVGIGSLRDLEVFSMCLSSANCFEIFPVVAHLLFRCPKLTSVGLLDTSLAIMQLLNCAPNPPARFALRSCFWGICHRFHVEDAKEEYPAIYKTRFPELIETSVAMCPLVEKLVMEVVHIDSLKFLPYLNNLTFLNLNFKFCDSLCVPEIITLLSKVGHKLKYLLIEKPLEDFRLKFPVNVICKHCDNLETFGVFGYSVVKGKLVDYPSLKKLKKLSILNSDEDSLYYMLKNCVNLEELSLFFAFYLDDYLLGKILASNSLSKLKLLQIYQCNLSRTGVEALIRSAVNLEKISFNSMDGLASSVVKDLNRDIKYFDATVEYFPCMVDACHF
;
A
#
# COMPACT_ATOMS: atom_id res chain seq x y z
N MET A 1 -16.29 14.78 -25.52
CA MET A 1 -16.73 13.72 -24.59
C MET A 1 -17.99 13.11 -25.16
N ASN A 2 -18.11 11.78 -25.18
CA ASN A 2 -19.41 11.17 -25.42
C ASN A 2 -20.31 11.52 -24.21
N PRO A 3 -21.58 11.84 -24.43
CA PRO A 3 -22.51 12.04 -23.32
C PRO A 3 -22.55 10.76 -22.46
N PRO A 4 -22.69 10.88 -21.13
CA PRO A 4 -22.84 9.72 -20.26
C PRO A 4 -24.04 8.89 -20.72
N SER A 5 -23.92 7.56 -20.60
CA SER A 5 -25.03 6.69 -20.96
C SER A 5 -26.22 6.93 -20.03
N LEU A 6 -27.43 6.55 -20.47
CA LEU A 6 -28.61 6.60 -19.61
C LEU A 6 -28.39 5.80 -18.32
N TYR A 7 -27.70 4.67 -18.41
CA TYR A 7 -27.33 3.84 -17.26
C TYR A 7 -26.45 4.60 -16.26
N ASP A 8 -25.39 5.27 -16.73
CA ASP A 8 -24.52 6.07 -15.85
C ASP A 8 -25.27 7.21 -15.18
N LEU A 9 -26.18 7.86 -15.92
CA LEU A 9 -27.05 8.91 -15.38
C LEU A 9 -27.99 8.35 -14.31
N SER A 10 -28.59 7.17 -14.54
CA SER A 10 -29.46 6.50 -13.55
C SER A 10 -28.70 6.09 -12.29
N LEU A 11 -27.47 5.57 -12.41
CA LEU A 11 -26.63 5.25 -11.24
C LEU A 11 -26.33 6.52 -10.43
N ARG A 12 -25.90 7.60 -11.10
CA ARG A 12 -25.60 8.88 -10.45
C ARG A 12 -26.83 9.47 -9.76
N GLN A 13 -27.98 9.43 -10.43
CA GLN A 13 -29.24 9.88 -9.84
C GLN A 13 -29.64 9.03 -8.64
N THR A 14 -29.44 7.71 -8.70
CA THR A 14 -29.74 6.81 -7.56
C THR A 14 -28.86 7.13 -6.36
N VAL A 15 -27.55 7.34 -6.57
CA VAL A 15 -26.63 7.76 -5.51
C VAL A 15 -27.01 9.12 -4.93
N GLU A 16 -27.48 10.05 -5.76
CA GLU A 16 -28.00 11.34 -5.30
C GLU A 16 -29.26 11.19 -4.44
N ILE A 17 -30.21 10.34 -4.84
CA ILE A 17 -31.40 10.06 -4.04
C ILE A 17 -31.00 9.39 -2.72
N LEU A 18 -30.00 8.49 -2.73
CA LEU A 18 -29.42 7.89 -1.50
C LEU A 18 -28.89 8.99 -0.60
N ARG A 19 -28.06 9.89 -1.14
CA ARG A 19 -27.46 11.03 -0.43
C ARG A 19 -28.49 11.97 0.20
N VAL A 20 -29.60 12.27 -0.49
CA VAL A 20 -30.68 13.11 0.03
C VAL A 20 -31.48 12.38 1.13
N GLY A 21 -31.41 11.04 1.18
CA GLY A 21 -32.08 10.24 2.21
C GLY A 21 -33.59 10.08 1.97
N ILE A 22 -34.06 10.28 0.73
CA ILE A 22 -35.49 10.12 0.37
C ILE A 22 -35.97 8.70 0.71
N TRP A 23 -35.08 7.72 0.59
CA TRP A 23 -35.42 6.32 0.80
C TRP A 23 -35.78 5.97 2.24
N ARG A 24 -35.43 6.80 3.23
CA ARG A 24 -35.68 6.50 4.65
C ARG A 24 -37.16 6.31 5.00
N ARG A 25 -38.06 6.66 4.08
CA ARG A 25 -39.51 6.50 4.24
C ARG A 25 -40.02 5.12 3.78
N PHE A 26 -39.19 4.30 3.13
CA PHE A 26 -39.58 2.96 2.72
C PHE A 26 -39.38 1.97 3.88
N GLU A 27 -40.37 1.11 4.12
CA GLU A 27 -40.28 0.02 5.09
C GLU A 27 -39.45 -1.15 4.54
N GLU A 28 -39.61 -1.42 3.24
CA GLU A 28 -38.88 -2.46 2.52
C GLU A 28 -37.63 -1.90 1.85
N ASN A 29 -36.61 -2.75 1.68
CA ASN A 29 -35.37 -2.36 1.02
C ASN A 29 -35.55 -2.36 -0.50
N PRO A 30 -35.62 -1.18 -1.16
CA PRO A 30 -35.85 -1.12 -2.60
C PRO A 30 -34.66 -1.66 -3.43
N LEU A 31 -33.50 -1.84 -2.79
CA LEU A 31 -32.27 -2.34 -3.42
C LEU A 31 -32.08 -3.85 -3.22
N GLU A 32 -33.02 -4.55 -2.57
CA GLU A 32 -32.93 -6.00 -2.40
C GLU A 32 -33.15 -6.75 -3.72
N LEU A 33 -34.01 -6.19 -4.58
CA LEU A 33 -34.44 -6.82 -5.85
C LEU A 33 -33.62 -6.37 -7.07
N ILE A 34 -32.69 -5.43 -6.92
CA ILE A 34 -31.90 -4.98 -8.08
C ILE A 34 -30.91 -6.08 -8.52
N PRO A 35 -30.63 -6.21 -9.83
CA PRO A 35 -29.63 -7.14 -10.30
C PRO A 35 -28.27 -6.85 -9.68
N LYS A 36 -27.54 -7.90 -9.31
CA LYS A 36 -26.25 -7.79 -8.63
C LYS A 36 -25.24 -6.91 -9.38
N SER A 37 -25.20 -6.97 -10.71
CA SER A 37 -24.31 -6.12 -11.50
C SER A 37 -24.58 -4.63 -11.30
N VAL A 38 -25.85 -4.24 -11.17
CA VAL A 38 -26.27 -2.86 -10.90
C VAL A 38 -25.91 -2.46 -9.48
N TYR A 39 -26.08 -3.37 -8.52
CA TYR A 39 -25.65 -3.17 -7.13
C TYR A 39 -24.15 -2.90 -7.04
N ASP A 40 -23.32 -3.75 -7.67
CA ASP A 40 -21.87 -3.63 -7.66
C ASP A 40 -21.42 -2.28 -8.28
N ASP A 41 -22.07 -1.84 -9.35
CA ASP A 41 -21.81 -0.53 -9.98
C ASP A 41 -22.25 0.65 -9.09
N LEU A 42 -23.39 0.55 -8.39
CA LEU A 42 -23.83 1.56 -7.43
C LEU A 42 -22.85 1.71 -6.27
N VAL A 43 -22.38 0.59 -5.70
CA VAL A 43 -21.35 0.56 -4.65
C VAL A 43 -20.08 1.23 -5.15
N LYS A 44 -19.58 0.81 -6.31
CA LYS A 44 -18.36 1.36 -6.92
C LYS A 44 -18.48 2.87 -7.15
N LEU A 45 -19.60 3.33 -7.72
CA LEU A 45 -19.86 4.75 -7.95
C LEU A 45 -19.90 5.53 -6.63
N THR A 46 -20.65 5.03 -5.64
CA THR A 46 -20.79 5.66 -4.31
C THR A 46 -19.43 5.89 -3.66
N PHE A 47 -18.54 4.89 -3.68
CA PHE A 47 -17.21 5.02 -3.09
C PHE A 47 -16.20 5.79 -3.96
N SER A 48 -16.46 5.93 -5.26
CA SER A 48 -15.63 6.74 -6.17
C SER A 48 -15.87 8.25 -6.04
N LEU A 49 -16.98 8.67 -5.42
CA LEU A 49 -17.29 10.08 -5.22
C LEU A 49 -16.24 10.75 -4.30
N PRO A 50 -15.95 12.05 -4.52
CA PRO A 50 -15.17 12.85 -3.58
C PRO A 50 -15.76 12.77 -2.17
N ILE A 51 -14.91 12.82 -1.14
CA ILE A 51 -15.32 12.63 0.26
C ILE A 51 -16.54 13.50 0.65
N TYR A 52 -16.56 14.76 0.23
CA TYR A 52 -17.66 15.71 0.51
C TYR A 52 -18.96 15.40 -0.23
N ALA A 53 -18.93 14.59 -1.28
CA ALA A 53 -20.08 14.20 -2.08
C ALA A 53 -20.59 12.78 -1.77
N ARG A 54 -19.86 12.00 -0.96
CA ARG A 54 -20.27 10.65 -0.57
C ARG A 54 -21.54 10.70 0.29
N PRO A 55 -22.52 9.81 0.05
CA PRO A 55 -23.63 9.62 0.98
C PRO A 55 -23.11 9.22 2.37
N ARG A 56 -23.85 9.58 3.42
CA ARG A 56 -23.49 9.17 4.79
C ARG A 56 -23.72 7.68 4.99
N ALA A 57 -23.17 7.15 6.08
CA ALA A 57 -23.30 5.76 6.46
C ALA A 57 -24.77 5.27 6.50
N HIS A 58 -25.68 6.03 7.10
CA HIS A 58 -27.11 5.67 7.13
C HIS A 58 -27.82 5.90 5.80
N ASP A 59 -27.31 6.79 4.94
CA ASP A 59 -27.89 7.07 3.62
C ASP A 59 -27.73 5.87 2.66
N ILE A 60 -26.73 5.03 2.90
CA ILE A 60 -26.49 3.80 2.14
C ILE A 60 -26.98 2.54 2.86
N PHE A 61 -27.75 2.66 3.94
CA PHE A 61 -28.18 1.51 4.72
C PHE A 61 -28.86 0.43 3.86
N PHE A 62 -29.75 0.84 2.96
CA PHE A 62 -30.42 -0.10 2.04
C PHE A 62 -29.45 -0.78 1.09
N LEU A 63 -28.35 -0.11 0.71
CA LEU A 63 -27.29 -0.72 -0.06
C LEU A 63 -26.66 -1.85 0.78
N LEU A 64 -26.21 -1.53 2.00
CA LEU A 64 -25.53 -2.48 2.87
C LEU A 64 -26.42 -3.63 3.36
N SER A 65 -27.71 -3.37 3.57
CA SER A 65 -28.68 -4.34 4.11
C SER A 65 -29.40 -5.16 3.06
N SER A 66 -29.07 -5.00 1.77
CA SER A 66 -29.63 -5.77 0.65
C SER A 66 -29.28 -7.26 0.68
N GLY A 67 -28.33 -7.68 1.54
CA GLY A 67 -27.81 -9.05 1.58
C GLY A 67 -26.94 -9.43 0.38
N GLN A 68 -26.74 -8.51 -0.58
CA GLN A 68 -25.89 -8.70 -1.74
C GLN A 68 -24.39 -8.43 -1.54
N PRO A 69 -23.92 -7.55 -0.62
CA PRO A 69 -22.50 -7.22 -0.58
C PRO A 69 -21.63 -8.41 -0.18
N LYS A 70 -20.58 -8.65 -0.98
CA LYS A 70 -19.47 -9.57 -0.67
C LYS A 70 -18.30 -8.86 0.01
N GLN A 71 -18.15 -7.58 -0.23
CA GLN A 71 -17.10 -6.74 0.34
C GLN A 71 -17.75 -5.54 1.02
N LEU A 72 -17.33 -5.28 2.25
CA LEU A 72 -17.80 -4.16 3.04
C LEU A 72 -16.61 -3.31 3.49
N ASP A 73 -16.30 -2.27 2.73
CA ASP A 73 -15.21 -1.36 3.05
C ASP A 73 -15.72 -0.16 3.84
N LEU A 74 -15.71 -0.27 5.17
CA LEU A 74 -16.16 0.82 6.04
C LEU A 74 -15.08 1.89 6.26
N TYR A 75 -13.81 1.59 5.97
CA TYR A 75 -12.70 2.52 6.12
C TYR A 75 -12.89 3.81 5.31
N LYS A 76 -13.58 3.71 4.16
CA LYS A 76 -13.88 4.86 3.29
C LYS A 76 -14.94 5.82 3.83
N PHE A 77 -15.65 5.49 4.92
CA PHE A 77 -16.56 6.42 5.58
C PHE A 77 -15.77 7.35 6.51
N ASN A 78 -15.31 8.46 5.94
CA ASN A 78 -14.63 9.51 6.70
C ASN A 78 -15.65 10.24 7.59
N THR A 79 -15.67 9.90 8.88
CA THR A 79 -16.55 10.54 9.88
C THR A 79 -16.03 11.88 10.39
N ARG A 80 -14.78 12.26 10.11
CA ARG A 80 -14.16 13.46 10.71
C ARG A 80 -14.58 14.79 10.09
N THR A 81 -14.97 14.83 8.82
CA THR A 81 -14.99 16.09 8.06
C THR A 81 -16.32 16.87 8.03
N ASN A 82 -17.42 16.34 8.60
CA ASN A 82 -18.73 16.99 8.47
C ASN A 82 -19.55 17.18 9.78
N PHE A 83 -19.03 16.84 10.96
CA PHE A 83 -19.93 16.42 12.04
C PHE A 83 -20.19 17.37 13.21
N VAL A 84 -19.37 18.37 13.50
CA VAL A 84 -19.57 19.16 14.74
C VAL A 84 -20.70 20.21 14.63
N PRO A 85 -20.88 20.98 13.53
CA PRO A 85 -21.88 22.05 13.54
C PRO A 85 -23.35 21.60 13.31
N ARG A 86 -23.59 20.50 12.58
CA ARG A 86 -24.95 20.10 12.14
C ARG A 86 -25.64 19.03 12.99
N PHE A 87 -25.00 18.58 14.06
CA PHE A 87 -25.48 17.47 14.87
C PHE A 87 -26.76 17.79 15.65
N LYS A 88 -26.94 19.06 16.06
CA LYS A 88 -28.15 19.55 16.75
C LYS A 88 -29.38 19.72 15.84
N GLU A 89 -29.20 19.71 14.52
CA GLU A 89 -30.31 19.89 13.56
C GLU A 89 -31.03 18.58 13.21
N ILE A 90 -30.46 17.42 13.54
CA ILE A 90 -30.89 16.10 13.03
C ILE A 90 -31.58 15.24 14.09
N PHE A 91 -31.22 15.41 15.37
CA PHE A 91 -31.78 14.64 16.47
C PHE A 91 -32.46 15.59 17.44
N ASP A 92 -33.70 15.27 17.85
CA ASP A 92 -34.40 16.04 18.86
C ASP A 92 -33.73 15.87 20.24
N ASP A 93 -33.97 16.85 21.11
CA ASP A 93 -33.37 16.88 22.45
C ASP A 93 -33.80 15.66 23.31
N GLU A 94 -34.92 15.02 22.97
CA GLU A 94 -35.44 13.81 23.64
C GLU A 94 -34.62 12.56 23.30
N TYR A 95 -34.24 12.36 22.04
CA TYR A 95 -33.33 11.30 21.61
C TYR A 95 -31.95 11.46 22.26
N LEU A 96 -31.44 12.70 22.34
CA LEU A 96 -30.15 12.99 22.98
C LEU A 96 -30.17 12.77 24.50
N ALA A 97 -31.31 12.99 25.15
CA ALA A 97 -31.48 12.75 26.58
C ALA A 97 -31.44 11.25 26.94
N ASN A 98 -31.93 10.39 26.05
CA ASN A 98 -32.07 8.94 26.25
C ASN A 98 -30.83 8.10 25.90
N LEU A 99 -29.77 8.72 25.36
CA LEU A 99 -28.50 8.04 25.14
C LEU A 99 -27.93 7.53 26.47
N ASN A 100 -27.47 6.27 26.50
CA ASN A 100 -26.76 5.73 27.65
C ASN A 100 -25.38 6.41 27.82
N ALA A 101 -24.68 6.14 28.92
CA ALA A 101 -23.42 6.82 29.23
C ALA A 101 -22.34 6.61 28.14
N GLU A 102 -22.32 5.42 27.52
CA GLU A 102 -21.42 5.07 26.42
C GLU A 102 -21.76 5.88 25.16
N GLU A 103 -23.04 5.98 24.83
CA GLU A 103 -23.56 6.71 23.68
C GLU A 103 -23.40 8.23 23.82
N LYS A 104 -23.53 8.76 25.04
CA LYS A 104 -23.20 10.16 25.36
C LYS A 104 -21.71 10.43 25.22
N HIS A 105 -20.84 9.45 25.50
CA HIS A 105 -19.42 9.55 25.21
C HIS A 105 -19.17 9.58 23.69
N PHE A 106 -19.81 8.69 22.92
CA PHE A 106 -19.71 8.65 21.45
C PHE A 106 -20.26 9.90 20.76
N GLN A 107 -21.30 10.52 21.33
CA GLN A 107 -21.81 11.82 20.89
C GLN A 107 -20.75 12.92 21.04
N ARG A 108 -20.04 12.97 22.18
CA ARG A 108 -18.99 13.98 22.43
C ARG A 108 -17.81 13.86 21.47
N VAL A 109 -17.56 12.67 20.92
CA VAL A 109 -16.48 12.43 19.93
C VAL A 109 -16.97 12.42 18.47
N GLY A 110 -18.24 12.72 18.20
CA GLY A 110 -18.78 12.84 16.84
C GLY A 110 -18.98 11.52 16.10
N LEU A 111 -19.26 10.41 16.80
CA LEU A 111 -19.32 9.05 16.24
C LEU A 111 -20.74 8.47 16.04
N VAL A 112 -21.78 9.30 16.09
CA VAL A 112 -23.17 8.80 16.12
C VAL A 112 -23.61 8.15 14.80
N ASP A 113 -23.09 8.57 13.65
CA ASP A 113 -23.40 7.91 12.36
C ASP A 113 -22.90 6.46 12.33
N CYS A 114 -21.77 6.19 12.96
CA CYS A 114 -21.21 4.84 12.99
C CYS A 114 -21.88 3.98 14.04
N MET A 115 -22.26 4.53 15.19
CA MET A 115 -23.12 3.80 16.12
C MET A 115 -24.50 3.52 15.54
N SER A 116 -25.05 4.43 14.73
CA SER A 116 -26.30 4.19 14.00
C SER A 116 -26.13 3.07 12.98
N LEU A 117 -25.04 3.10 12.20
CA LEU A 117 -24.66 2.01 11.31
C LEU A 117 -24.54 0.69 12.09
N ILE A 118 -23.74 0.65 13.16
CA ILE A 118 -23.54 -0.55 13.99
C ILE A 118 -24.86 -1.03 14.59
N ARG A 119 -25.71 -0.17 15.16
CA ARG A 119 -27.04 -0.54 15.65
C ARG A 119 -27.92 -1.14 14.54
N MET A 120 -27.88 -0.56 13.35
CA MET A 120 -28.58 -1.09 12.18
C MET A 120 -28.01 -2.45 11.75
N MET A 121 -26.70 -2.67 11.89
CA MET A 121 -26.02 -3.91 11.53
C MET A 121 -26.21 -5.00 12.60
N ILE A 122 -26.32 -4.63 13.88
CA ILE A 122 -26.50 -5.55 15.02
C ILE A 122 -27.73 -6.44 14.82
N GLY A 123 -28.78 -5.95 14.15
CA GLY A 123 -30.03 -6.67 13.94
C GLY A 123 -30.03 -7.72 12.83
N ARG A 124 -29.00 -7.82 11.97
CA ARG A 124 -28.98 -8.73 10.82
C ARG A 124 -27.68 -9.51 10.71
N MET A 125 -27.77 -10.77 10.26
CA MET A 125 -26.60 -11.55 9.85
C MET A 125 -26.24 -11.24 8.40
N TRP A 126 -24.94 -11.27 8.10
CA TRP A 126 -24.41 -11.01 6.76
C TRP A 126 -23.58 -12.19 6.25
N PRO A 127 -24.25 -13.30 5.92
CA PRO A 127 -23.56 -14.49 5.42
C PRO A 127 -22.91 -14.25 4.04
N SER A 128 -23.29 -13.20 3.32
CA SER A 128 -22.73 -12.87 2.01
C SER A 128 -21.35 -12.20 2.08
N VAL A 129 -21.05 -11.52 3.19
CA VAL A 129 -19.83 -10.72 3.37
C VAL A 129 -18.63 -11.64 3.57
N ARG A 130 -17.62 -11.45 2.73
CA ARG A 130 -16.36 -12.20 2.73
C ARG A 130 -15.15 -11.31 2.98
N SER A 131 -15.24 -10.01 2.71
CA SER A 131 -14.18 -9.03 3.02
C SER A 131 -14.77 -7.86 3.80
N LEU A 132 -14.14 -7.49 4.91
CA LEU A 132 -14.56 -6.41 5.81
C LEU A 132 -13.37 -5.50 6.12
N SER A 133 -13.52 -4.21 5.86
CA SER A 133 -12.62 -3.18 6.40
C SER A 133 -13.34 -2.39 7.47
N THR A 134 -12.86 -2.40 8.72
CA THR A 134 -13.45 -1.60 9.80
C THR A 134 -12.99 -0.15 9.70
N PRO A 135 -13.79 0.83 10.12
CA PRO A 135 -13.36 2.22 10.10
C PRO A 135 -12.47 2.57 11.30
N ILE A 136 -11.54 3.52 11.08
CA ILE A 136 -10.55 4.02 12.05
C ILE A 136 -11.11 4.34 13.43
N HIS A 137 -12.33 4.89 13.50
CA HIS A 137 -12.90 5.32 14.76
C HIS A 137 -13.36 4.17 15.66
N LEU A 138 -13.47 2.94 15.14
CA LEU A 138 -13.77 1.77 15.96
C LEU A 138 -12.57 1.30 16.78
N GLN A 139 -11.39 1.89 16.62
CA GLN A 139 -10.18 1.51 17.37
C GLN A 139 -10.37 1.53 18.90
N TYR A 140 -11.35 2.30 19.40
CA TYR A 140 -11.67 2.41 20.82
C TYR A 140 -12.92 1.64 21.25
N ASN A 141 -13.54 0.87 20.35
CA ASN A 141 -14.77 0.13 20.65
C ASN A 141 -14.64 -1.33 20.17
N GLU A 142 -14.00 -2.14 21.02
CA GLU A 142 -13.86 -3.58 20.82
C GLU A 142 -15.23 -4.29 20.71
N ALA A 143 -16.21 -3.89 21.52
CA ALA A 143 -17.54 -4.51 21.55
C ALA A 143 -18.27 -4.35 20.21
N ALA A 144 -18.23 -3.15 19.63
CA ALA A 144 -18.81 -2.90 18.32
C ALA A 144 -18.14 -3.76 17.24
N SER A 145 -16.80 -3.74 17.19
CA SER A 145 -16.03 -4.52 16.21
C SER A 145 -16.30 -6.01 16.33
N ARG A 146 -16.40 -6.52 17.55
CA ARG A 146 -16.79 -7.90 17.83
C ARG A 146 -18.14 -8.21 17.21
N ILE A 147 -19.16 -7.38 17.46
CA ILE A 147 -20.49 -7.66 16.91
C ILE A 147 -20.45 -7.64 15.38
N LEU A 148 -19.71 -6.72 14.77
CA LEU A 148 -19.56 -6.70 13.31
C LEU A 148 -18.95 -7.98 12.76
N ILE A 149 -17.88 -8.47 13.39
CA ILE A 149 -17.19 -9.70 12.99
C ILE A 149 -18.08 -10.92 13.21
N ASP A 150 -18.75 -11.03 14.37
CA ASP A 150 -19.65 -12.14 14.71
C ASP A 150 -20.85 -12.25 13.76
N ARG A 151 -21.25 -11.16 13.10
CA ARG A 151 -22.31 -11.14 12.07
C ARG A 151 -21.82 -11.56 10.68
N CYS A 152 -20.53 -11.77 10.48
CA CYS A 152 -19.91 -12.15 9.21
C CYS A 152 -19.28 -13.56 9.30
N PRO A 153 -20.05 -14.65 9.44
CA PRO A 153 -19.50 -16.00 9.67
C PRO A 153 -18.68 -16.55 8.49
N ASN A 154 -18.86 -15.99 7.29
CA ASN A 154 -18.14 -16.37 6.07
C ASN A 154 -16.99 -15.42 5.72
N LEU A 155 -16.51 -14.65 6.71
CA LEU A 155 -15.42 -13.70 6.49
C LEU A 155 -14.13 -14.44 6.10
N GLU A 156 -13.55 -14.03 4.98
CA GLU A 156 -12.29 -14.51 4.42
C GLU A 156 -11.16 -13.47 4.56
N ASP A 157 -11.51 -12.19 4.61
CA ASP A 157 -10.56 -11.08 4.64
C ASP A 157 -11.02 -9.99 5.62
N LEU A 158 -10.16 -9.64 6.58
CA LEU A 158 -10.42 -8.64 7.59
C LEU A 158 -9.30 -7.61 7.63
N HIS A 159 -9.65 -6.37 7.31
CA HIS A 159 -8.83 -5.19 7.49
C HIS A 159 -9.38 -4.41 8.69
N THR A 160 -8.58 -4.18 9.72
CA THR A 160 -9.08 -3.59 10.96
C THR A 160 -8.12 -2.59 11.57
N GLU A 161 -8.69 -1.57 12.18
CA GLU A 161 -7.97 -0.62 13.05
C GLU A 161 -8.26 -0.87 14.52
N VAL A 162 -8.82 -2.03 14.84
CA VAL A 162 -9.30 -2.33 16.17
C VAL A 162 -8.57 -3.52 16.72
N LEU A 163 -8.05 -3.35 17.93
CA LEU A 163 -7.55 -4.45 18.73
C LEU A 163 -8.72 -5.15 19.37
N PHE A 164 -8.73 -6.46 19.25
CA PHE A 164 -9.77 -7.28 19.82
C PHE A 164 -9.20 -8.61 20.23
N SER A 165 -9.84 -9.27 21.20
CA SER A 165 -9.44 -10.62 21.58
C SER A 165 -9.46 -11.55 20.36
N ALA A 166 -8.38 -12.31 20.18
CA ALA A 166 -8.29 -13.30 19.11
C ALA A 166 -9.35 -14.40 19.21
N ASP A 167 -10.00 -14.54 20.38
CA ASP A 167 -11.16 -15.43 20.54
C ASP A 167 -12.32 -15.08 19.61
N PHE A 168 -12.46 -13.81 19.20
CA PHE A 168 -13.53 -13.41 18.29
C PHE A 168 -13.32 -13.92 16.87
N LEU A 169 -12.08 -14.20 16.48
CA LEU A 169 -11.79 -14.76 15.16
C LEU A 169 -12.12 -16.26 15.06
N LYS A 170 -12.44 -16.92 16.18
CA LYS A 170 -12.85 -18.34 16.19
C LYS A 170 -14.17 -18.58 15.44
N THR A 171 -15.03 -17.57 15.33
CA THR A 171 -16.28 -17.64 14.56
C THR A 171 -16.01 -17.54 13.05
N CYS A 172 -14.92 -16.87 12.66
CA CYS A 172 -14.48 -16.67 11.27
C CYS A 172 -13.58 -17.81 10.77
N ARG A 173 -14.12 -19.03 10.67
CA ARG A 173 -13.35 -20.23 10.27
C ARG A 173 -12.75 -20.16 8.86
N ASN A 174 -13.32 -19.32 8.00
CA ASN A 174 -12.86 -19.15 6.62
C ASN A 174 -11.85 -18.01 6.48
N LEU A 175 -11.39 -17.40 7.58
CA LEU A 175 -10.50 -16.25 7.54
C LEU A 175 -9.13 -16.64 6.98
N ARG A 176 -8.77 -16.02 5.86
CA ARG A 176 -7.52 -16.24 5.12
C ARG A 176 -6.61 -15.02 5.17
N SER A 177 -7.15 -13.81 5.33
CA SER A 177 -6.40 -12.56 5.39
C SER A 177 -6.79 -11.76 6.62
N LEU A 178 -5.81 -11.36 7.42
CA LEU A 178 -5.96 -10.52 8.60
C LEU A 178 -4.94 -9.38 8.57
N ARG A 179 -5.41 -8.14 8.46
CA ARG A 179 -4.57 -6.96 8.35
C ARG A 179 -4.94 -5.91 9.39
N PHE A 180 -3.97 -5.49 10.18
CA PHE A 180 -4.12 -4.44 11.18
C PHE A 180 -3.56 -3.12 10.65
N HIS A 181 -4.36 -2.06 10.64
CA HIS A 181 -3.96 -0.70 10.29
C HIS A 181 -3.72 0.13 11.56
N LEU A 182 -3.04 -0.46 12.53
CA LEU A 182 -2.78 0.13 13.84
C LEU A 182 -1.29 0.43 14.03
N ASN A 183 -1.00 1.30 15.00
CA ASN A 183 0.36 1.40 15.52
C ASN A 183 0.75 0.04 16.12
N SER A 184 1.93 -0.42 15.71
CA SER A 184 2.57 -1.64 16.15
C SER A 184 2.68 -1.84 17.65
N GLU A 185 2.94 -0.80 18.43
CA GLU A 185 3.16 -0.94 19.88
C GLU A 185 1.90 -1.46 20.57
N GLN A 186 0.75 -0.89 20.22
CA GLN A 186 -0.54 -1.29 20.76
C GLN A 186 -0.90 -2.73 20.36
N VAL A 187 -0.67 -3.08 19.08
CA VAL A 187 -0.90 -4.44 18.55
C VAL A 187 -0.03 -5.45 19.27
N LEU A 188 1.24 -5.09 19.48
CA LEU A 188 2.21 -5.95 20.11
C LEU A 188 1.87 -6.19 21.58
N GLU A 189 1.58 -5.16 22.36
CA GLU A 189 1.18 -5.29 23.77
C GLU A 189 -0.07 -6.18 23.89
N HIS A 190 -1.05 -5.94 23.02
CA HIS A 190 -2.29 -6.70 23.00
C HIS A 190 -2.06 -8.19 22.66
N TYR A 191 -1.26 -8.48 21.64
CA TYR A 191 -1.05 -9.87 21.19
C TYR A 191 0.05 -10.61 21.91
N LYS A 192 0.99 -9.95 22.59
CA LYS A 192 1.90 -10.60 23.55
C LYS A 192 1.09 -11.44 24.56
N ASN A 193 -0.08 -10.93 24.97
CA ASN A 193 -0.97 -11.62 25.92
C ASN A 193 -2.01 -12.54 25.25
N ASN A 194 -2.28 -12.37 23.95
CA ASN A 194 -3.39 -13.05 23.25
C ASN A 194 -2.96 -13.94 22.05
N ILE A 195 -1.66 -14.23 21.93
CA ILE A 195 -1.05 -14.92 20.78
C ILE A 195 -1.69 -16.28 20.46
N VAL A 196 -2.16 -16.99 21.51
CA VAL A 196 -2.75 -18.33 21.41
C VAL A 196 -4.01 -18.33 20.54
N GLY A 197 -4.80 -17.26 20.59
CA GLY A 197 -6.04 -17.20 19.82
C GLY A 197 -5.80 -17.09 18.32
N ILE A 198 -4.79 -16.32 17.87
CA ILE A 198 -4.49 -16.20 16.43
C ILE A 198 -3.97 -17.53 15.88
N GLY A 199 -3.21 -18.28 16.68
CA GLY A 199 -2.72 -19.62 16.30
C GLY A 199 -3.84 -20.64 16.01
N SER A 200 -5.10 -20.34 16.32
CA SER A 200 -6.25 -21.18 15.93
C SER A 200 -6.66 -21.03 14.47
N LEU A 201 -6.20 -19.99 13.77
CA LEU A 201 -6.53 -19.67 12.38
C LEU A 201 -5.65 -20.47 11.40
N ARG A 202 -5.86 -21.79 11.34
CA ARG A 202 -5.03 -22.72 10.54
C ARG A 202 -5.04 -22.42 9.03
N ASP A 203 -6.09 -21.77 8.55
CA ASP A 203 -6.28 -21.41 7.15
C ASP A 203 -5.79 -20.00 6.80
N LEU A 204 -5.15 -19.31 7.74
CA LEU A 204 -4.59 -17.99 7.51
C LEU A 204 -3.45 -18.04 6.49
N GLU A 205 -3.60 -17.26 5.41
CA GLU A 205 -2.65 -17.13 4.31
C GLU A 205 -1.89 -15.80 4.36
N VAL A 206 -2.52 -14.74 4.88
CA VAL A 206 -1.93 -13.41 5.01
C VAL A 206 -2.18 -12.86 6.40
N PHE A 207 -1.10 -12.45 7.06
CA PHE A 207 -1.14 -11.59 8.23
C PHE A 207 -0.40 -10.30 7.87
N SER A 208 -0.88 -9.12 8.28
CA SER A 208 -0.11 -7.88 8.04
C SER A 208 -0.40 -6.83 9.12
N MET A 209 0.61 -6.02 9.41
CA MET A 209 0.48 -4.82 10.24
C MET A 209 0.83 -3.60 9.38
N CYS A 210 -0.17 -3.00 8.75
CA CYS A 210 -0.04 -2.07 7.65
C CYS A 210 0.54 -0.69 8.03
N LEU A 211 0.30 -0.23 9.26
CA LEU A 211 0.82 1.06 9.76
C LEU A 211 2.02 0.89 10.70
N SER A 212 2.59 -0.30 10.75
CA SER A 212 3.59 -0.70 11.73
C SER A 212 4.88 0.12 11.64
N SER A 213 5.19 0.85 12.72
CA SER A 213 6.56 1.25 13.08
C SER A 213 7.19 0.24 14.04
N ALA A 214 6.75 -1.04 13.98
CA ALA A 214 7.08 -2.03 15.00
C ALA A 214 8.59 -2.16 15.13
N ASN A 215 9.02 -2.19 16.38
CA ASN A 215 10.30 -2.75 16.71
C ASN A 215 10.33 -4.23 16.26
N CYS A 216 11.12 -4.51 15.22
CA CYS A 216 11.31 -5.87 14.70
C CYS A 216 11.79 -6.84 15.80
N PHE A 217 12.52 -6.33 16.81
CA PHE A 217 13.01 -7.10 17.94
C PHE A 217 11.94 -7.49 18.96
N GLU A 218 10.75 -6.91 18.91
CA GLU A 218 9.69 -7.29 19.84
C GLU A 218 8.57 -8.09 19.18
N ILE A 219 8.35 -7.89 17.87
CA ILE A 219 7.27 -8.55 17.14
C ILE A 219 7.65 -9.95 16.65
N PHE A 220 8.93 -10.28 16.52
CA PHE A 220 9.37 -11.56 15.97
C PHE A 220 8.81 -12.80 16.72
N PRO A 221 8.55 -12.80 18.05
CA PRO A 221 7.88 -13.93 18.71
C PRO A 221 6.44 -14.15 18.24
N VAL A 222 5.73 -13.07 17.90
CA VAL A 222 4.38 -13.15 17.30
C VAL A 222 4.48 -13.80 15.93
N VAL A 223 5.40 -13.32 15.08
CA VAL A 223 5.64 -13.87 13.75
C VAL A 223 6.05 -15.34 13.81
N ALA A 224 6.95 -15.71 14.73
CA ALA A 224 7.38 -17.09 14.96
C ALA A 224 6.19 -17.99 15.31
N HIS A 225 5.31 -17.53 16.21
CA HIS A 225 4.11 -18.28 16.55
C HIS A 225 3.18 -18.49 15.35
N LEU A 226 2.98 -17.45 14.53
CA LEU A 226 2.17 -17.54 13.32
C LEU A 226 2.76 -18.52 12.32
N LEU A 227 4.06 -18.44 12.04
CA LEU A 227 4.76 -19.36 11.14
C LEU A 227 4.67 -20.82 11.61
N PHE A 228 4.66 -21.05 12.93
CA PHE A 228 4.53 -22.39 13.50
C PHE A 228 3.09 -22.92 13.44
N ARG A 229 2.08 -22.06 13.63
CA ARG A 229 0.67 -22.47 13.76
C ARG A 229 -0.15 -22.38 12.47
N CYS A 230 0.28 -21.55 11.51
CA CYS A 230 -0.44 -21.26 10.28
C CYS A 230 0.35 -21.81 9.07
N PRO A 231 0.22 -23.11 8.74
CA PRO A 231 1.03 -23.75 7.69
C PRO A 231 0.74 -23.21 6.28
N LYS A 232 -0.40 -22.54 6.08
CA LYS A 232 -0.79 -21.92 4.81
C LYS A 232 -0.31 -20.47 4.68
N LEU A 233 0.41 -19.94 5.66
CA LEU A 233 0.86 -18.56 5.66
C LEU A 233 1.84 -18.31 4.51
N THR A 234 1.49 -17.35 3.67
CA THR A 234 2.25 -16.94 2.47
C THR A 234 2.86 -15.55 2.60
N SER A 235 2.32 -14.71 3.49
CA SER A 235 2.82 -13.35 3.77
C SER A 235 2.55 -12.97 5.23
N VAL A 236 3.50 -12.24 5.83
CA VAL A 236 3.34 -11.57 7.13
C VAL A 236 3.44 -10.04 7.00
N GLY A 237 3.24 -9.51 5.79
CA GLY A 237 3.40 -8.07 5.53
C GLY A 237 4.86 -7.62 5.68
N LEU A 238 5.06 -6.39 6.14
CA LEU A 238 6.40 -5.80 6.37
C LEU A 238 6.96 -6.14 7.76
N LEU A 239 6.72 -7.36 8.25
CA LEU A 239 7.27 -7.87 9.51
C LEU A 239 8.50 -8.75 9.24
N ASP A 240 9.57 -8.57 10.02
CA ASP A 240 10.81 -9.32 9.83
C ASP A 240 10.59 -10.81 10.11
N THR A 241 10.74 -11.62 9.07
CA THR A 241 10.64 -13.08 9.17
C THR A 241 11.96 -13.73 9.54
N SER A 242 13.09 -13.04 9.34
CA SER A 242 14.41 -13.66 9.50
C SER A 242 14.72 -14.01 10.96
N LEU A 243 14.43 -13.09 11.88
CA LEU A 243 14.53 -13.34 13.33
C LEU A 243 13.54 -14.41 13.81
N ALA A 244 12.31 -14.37 13.32
CA ALA A 244 11.27 -15.31 13.69
C ALA A 244 11.64 -16.76 13.31
N ILE A 245 12.17 -16.94 12.10
CA ILE A 245 12.66 -18.25 11.62
C ILE A 245 13.81 -18.73 12.51
N MET A 246 14.78 -17.87 12.80
CA MET A 246 15.92 -18.24 13.64
C MET A 246 15.48 -18.62 15.07
N GLN A 247 14.53 -17.88 15.64
CA GLN A 247 13.95 -18.22 16.94
C GLN A 247 13.27 -19.60 16.91
N LEU A 248 12.47 -19.89 15.87
CA LEU A 248 11.80 -21.19 15.76
C LEU A 248 12.79 -22.34 15.67
N LEU A 249 13.87 -22.20 14.90
CA LEU A 249 14.90 -23.22 14.78
C LEU A 249 15.61 -23.48 16.11
N ASN A 250 15.78 -22.46 16.95
CA ASN A 250 16.45 -22.57 18.24
C ASN A 250 15.52 -23.08 19.36
N CYS A 251 14.22 -22.80 19.29
CA CYS A 251 13.30 -23.03 20.41
C CYS A 251 12.26 -24.13 20.17
N ALA A 252 11.91 -24.44 18.92
CA ALA A 252 10.89 -25.45 18.63
C ALA A 252 11.52 -26.85 18.63
N PRO A 253 10.91 -27.85 19.29
CA PRO A 253 11.44 -29.21 19.29
C PRO A 253 11.41 -29.87 17.90
N ASN A 254 10.48 -29.44 17.04
CA ASN A 254 10.30 -29.93 15.67
C ASN A 254 9.87 -28.76 14.77
N PRO A 255 10.80 -27.88 14.35
CA PRO A 255 10.45 -26.78 13.47
C PRO A 255 9.99 -27.31 12.10
N PRO A 256 9.09 -26.61 11.40
CA PRO A 256 8.72 -26.95 10.02
C PRO A 256 9.97 -27.02 9.14
N ALA A 257 10.05 -28.02 8.26
CA ALA A 257 11.21 -28.17 7.37
C ALA A 257 11.37 -26.99 6.40
N ARG A 258 10.25 -26.41 5.95
CA ARG A 258 10.18 -25.25 5.05
C ARG A 258 8.88 -24.47 5.31
N PHE A 259 8.90 -23.17 5.06
CA PHE A 259 7.72 -22.32 5.11
C PHE A 259 7.16 -22.05 3.71
N ALA A 260 5.84 -21.87 3.62
CA ALA A 260 5.13 -21.56 2.37
C ALA A 260 5.17 -20.07 1.99
N LEU A 261 6.06 -19.29 2.61
CA LEU A 261 6.17 -17.85 2.40
C LEU A 261 6.55 -17.52 0.96
N ARG A 262 5.77 -16.61 0.37
CA ARG A 262 5.98 -16.04 -0.98
C ARG A 262 6.34 -14.56 -0.93
N SER A 263 5.87 -13.85 0.09
CA SER A 263 6.22 -12.45 0.36
C SER A 263 6.93 -12.34 1.71
N CYS A 264 8.16 -11.84 1.71
CA CYS A 264 8.97 -11.68 2.92
C CYS A 264 9.54 -10.28 3.07
N PHE A 265 9.57 -9.79 4.30
CA PHE A 265 10.39 -8.66 4.71
C PHE A 265 11.55 -9.18 5.57
N TRP A 266 12.78 -8.73 5.27
CA TRP A 266 14.00 -9.09 5.99
C TRP A 266 14.79 -7.83 6.39
N GLY A 267 14.99 -7.63 7.68
CA GLY A 267 15.73 -6.48 8.21
C GLY A 267 14.93 -5.63 9.20
N ILE A 268 15.34 -4.37 9.37
CA ILE A 268 14.78 -3.46 10.38
C ILE A 268 13.85 -2.45 9.71
N CYS A 269 12.58 -2.38 10.09
CA CYS A 269 11.62 -1.44 9.51
C CYS A 269 12.09 0.02 9.67
N HIS A 270 12.17 0.76 8.55
CA HIS A 270 12.68 2.14 8.46
C HIS A 270 11.96 3.17 9.33
N ARG A 271 10.73 2.88 9.78
CA ARG A 271 9.93 3.73 10.69
C ARG A 271 10.38 3.66 12.14
N PHE A 272 11.35 2.79 12.44
CA PHE A 272 11.98 2.74 13.74
C PHE A 272 13.02 3.86 13.85
N HIS A 273 12.84 4.76 14.82
CA HIS A 273 13.89 5.69 15.23
C HIS A 273 14.97 4.87 15.92
N VAL A 274 16.11 4.65 15.25
CA VAL A 274 17.24 3.89 15.80
C VAL A 274 17.71 4.45 17.14
N GLU A 275 17.48 5.76 17.36
CA GLU A 275 17.76 6.47 18.61
C GLU A 275 17.06 5.87 19.84
N ASP A 276 15.93 5.16 19.65
CA ASP A 276 15.17 4.55 20.75
C ASP A 276 15.59 3.09 21.06
N ALA A 277 16.38 2.45 20.19
CA ALA A 277 16.90 1.11 20.49
C ALA A 277 18.11 1.20 21.42
N LYS A 278 18.16 0.32 22.43
CA LYS A 278 19.38 0.08 23.21
C LYS A 278 20.52 -0.27 22.22
N GLU A 279 21.59 0.53 22.24
CA GLU A 279 22.72 0.50 21.28
C GLU A 279 23.34 -0.90 21.04
N GLU A 280 23.16 -1.83 21.98
CA GLU A 280 23.71 -3.18 21.92
C GLU A 280 23.02 -4.09 20.87
N TYR A 281 21.70 -3.96 20.69
CA TYR A 281 20.92 -4.83 19.78
C TYR A 281 21.30 -4.64 18.30
N PRO A 282 21.45 -3.39 17.79
CA PRO A 282 21.86 -3.16 16.41
C PRO A 282 23.21 -3.80 16.05
N ALA A 283 24.19 -3.79 16.97
CA ALA A 283 25.52 -4.32 16.71
C ALA A 283 25.51 -5.84 16.53
N ILE A 284 24.85 -6.57 17.45
CA ILE A 284 24.73 -8.03 17.37
C ILE A 284 23.89 -8.44 16.16
N TYR A 285 22.80 -7.71 15.90
CA TYR A 285 21.96 -7.98 14.74
C TYR A 285 22.77 -7.84 13.44
N LYS A 286 23.53 -6.76 13.30
CA LYS A 286 24.35 -6.48 12.12
C LYS A 286 25.40 -7.55 11.85
N THR A 287 26.07 -8.07 12.88
CA THR A 287 27.09 -9.12 12.70
C THR A 287 26.48 -10.46 12.33
N ARG A 288 25.29 -10.77 12.83
CA ARG A 288 24.57 -12.03 12.53
C ARG A 288 23.67 -11.95 11.31
N PHE A 289 23.44 -10.77 10.75
CA PHE A 289 22.51 -10.58 9.64
C PHE A 289 22.78 -11.51 8.45
N PRO A 290 24.04 -11.73 7.99
CA PRO A 290 24.30 -12.70 6.92
C PRO A 290 23.82 -14.13 7.25
N GLU A 291 24.04 -14.61 8.48
CA GLU A 291 23.59 -15.93 8.97
C GLU A 291 22.05 -16.02 8.98
N LEU A 292 21.38 -14.95 9.43
CA LEU A 292 19.91 -14.86 9.43
C LEU A 292 19.35 -14.97 8.02
N ILE A 293 19.96 -14.28 7.05
CA ILE A 293 19.50 -14.28 5.66
C ILE A 293 19.79 -15.62 4.97
N GLU A 294 20.97 -16.21 5.19
CA GLU A 294 21.28 -17.56 4.71
C GLU A 294 20.24 -18.58 5.18
N THR A 295 19.95 -18.56 6.47
CA THR A 295 18.94 -19.43 7.09
C THR A 295 17.55 -19.17 6.50
N SER A 296 17.15 -17.90 6.36
CA SER A 296 15.84 -17.52 5.82
C SER A 296 15.66 -17.98 4.38
N VAL A 297 16.69 -17.84 3.55
CA VAL A 297 16.70 -18.32 2.16
C VAL A 297 16.53 -19.84 2.09
N ALA A 298 17.22 -20.59 2.97
CA ALA A 298 17.10 -22.05 3.04
C ALA A 298 15.69 -22.51 3.47
N MET A 299 15.08 -21.79 4.42
CA MET A 299 13.78 -22.13 4.99
C MET A 299 12.58 -21.64 4.13
N CYS A 300 12.78 -20.63 3.29
CA CYS A 300 11.73 -20.01 2.47
C CYS A 300 12.06 -20.03 0.97
N PRO A 301 12.23 -21.20 0.33
CA PRO A 301 12.64 -21.27 -1.07
C PRO A 301 11.58 -20.79 -2.07
N LEU A 302 10.34 -20.55 -1.62
CA LEU A 302 9.22 -20.12 -2.45
C LEU A 302 9.06 -18.60 -2.54
N VAL A 303 9.96 -17.81 -1.94
CA VAL A 303 9.90 -16.34 -1.97
C VAL A 303 9.89 -15.83 -3.41
N GLU A 304 8.84 -15.09 -3.73
CA GLU A 304 8.63 -14.39 -5.00
C GLU A 304 8.84 -12.88 -4.85
N LYS A 305 8.46 -12.33 -3.69
CA LYS A 305 8.55 -10.92 -3.35
C LYS A 305 9.38 -10.73 -2.09
N LEU A 306 10.49 -10.01 -2.23
CA LEU A 306 11.37 -9.69 -1.12
C LEU A 306 11.52 -8.17 -0.97
N VAL A 307 11.27 -7.69 0.23
CA VAL A 307 11.71 -6.38 0.71
C VAL A 307 12.82 -6.61 1.72
N MET A 308 13.99 -6.03 1.51
CA MET A 308 15.15 -6.25 2.35
C MET A 308 15.80 -4.94 2.76
N GLU A 309 15.88 -4.71 4.07
CA GLU A 309 16.69 -3.66 4.66
C GLU A 309 18.09 -4.23 4.86
N VAL A 310 19.00 -3.89 3.95
CA VAL A 310 20.34 -4.46 3.86
C VAL A 310 21.19 -3.87 4.98
N VAL A 311 21.32 -4.59 6.08
CA VAL A 311 22.18 -4.19 7.22
C VAL A 311 23.64 -4.61 6.99
N HIS A 312 23.87 -5.72 6.28
CA HIS A 312 25.19 -6.24 5.96
C HIS A 312 25.28 -6.71 4.51
N ILE A 313 26.29 -6.26 3.78
CA ILE A 313 26.38 -6.45 2.31
C ILE A 313 26.52 -7.92 1.89
N ASP A 314 27.26 -8.72 2.67
CA ASP A 314 27.45 -10.15 2.39
C ASP A 314 26.14 -10.93 2.34
N SER A 315 25.07 -10.43 2.96
CA SER A 315 23.77 -11.07 2.94
C SER A 315 23.20 -11.18 1.52
N LEU A 316 23.60 -10.29 0.61
CA LEU A 316 23.18 -10.33 -0.79
C LEU A 316 23.68 -11.59 -1.52
N LYS A 317 24.75 -12.25 -1.04
CA LYS A 317 25.31 -13.44 -1.69
C LYS A 317 24.39 -14.67 -1.63
N PHE A 318 23.41 -14.66 -0.73
CA PHE A 318 22.46 -15.75 -0.55
C PHE A 318 21.18 -15.59 -1.37
N LEU A 319 20.81 -14.38 -1.77
CA LEU A 319 19.61 -14.13 -2.57
C LEU A 319 19.54 -14.88 -3.91
N PRO A 320 20.66 -15.20 -4.60
CA PRO A 320 20.62 -16.02 -5.82
C PRO A 320 19.98 -17.40 -5.66
N TYR A 321 19.87 -17.94 -4.44
CA TYR A 321 19.22 -19.23 -4.20
C TYR A 321 17.68 -19.14 -4.17
N LEU A 322 17.10 -17.93 -4.19
CA LEU A 322 15.66 -17.71 -4.31
C LEU A 322 15.21 -17.85 -5.76
N ASN A 323 14.84 -19.07 -6.15
CA ASN A 323 14.59 -19.39 -7.56
C ASN A 323 13.37 -18.69 -8.17
N ASN A 324 12.39 -18.31 -7.36
CA ASN A 324 11.13 -17.71 -7.77
C ASN A 324 11.10 -16.18 -7.62
N LEU A 325 12.23 -15.56 -7.25
CA LEU A 325 12.30 -14.13 -6.97
C LEU A 325 11.98 -13.31 -8.24
N THR A 326 10.88 -12.57 -8.20
CA THR A 326 10.43 -11.70 -9.31
C THR A 326 10.26 -10.24 -8.88
N PHE A 327 10.15 -9.98 -7.57
CA PHE A 327 10.07 -8.66 -6.99
C PHE A 327 11.17 -8.51 -5.93
N LEU A 328 12.00 -7.48 -6.08
CA LEU A 328 13.09 -7.18 -5.15
C LEU A 328 13.11 -5.69 -4.82
N ASN A 329 12.95 -5.36 -3.54
CA ASN A 329 13.23 -4.04 -2.99
C ASN A 329 14.42 -4.15 -2.02
N LEU A 330 15.51 -3.43 -2.31
CA LEU A 330 16.70 -3.35 -1.47
C LEU A 330 16.84 -1.95 -0.89
N ASN A 331 16.78 -1.82 0.43
CA ASN A 331 17.02 -0.57 1.13
C ASN A 331 18.36 -0.61 1.87
N PHE A 332 19.25 0.34 1.57
CA PHE A 332 20.60 0.41 2.10
C PHE A 332 20.74 1.46 3.21
N LYS A 333 19.63 1.83 3.88
CA LYS A 333 19.62 2.83 4.97
C LYS A 333 20.62 2.53 6.08
N PHE A 334 20.74 1.26 6.45
CA PHE A 334 21.59 0.81 7.56
C PHE A 334 22.93 0.18 7.11
N CYS A 335 23.26 0.29 5.82
CA CYS A 335 24.48 -0.26 5.26
C CYS A 335 25.58 0.81 5.16
N ASP A 336 26.68 0.64 5.89
CA ASP A 336 27.78 1.62 5.89
C ASP A 336 28.73 1.45 4.68
N SER A 337 28.68 0.31 3.99
CA SER A 337 29.63 -0.03 2.94
C SER A 337 29.20 0.44 1.55
N LEU A 338 30.19 0.66 0.69
CA LEU A 338 29.97 0.81 -0.74
C LEU A 338 29.47 -0.53 -1.30
N CYS A 339 28.22 -0.57 -1.76
CA CYS A 339 27.50 -1.81 -2.08
C CYS A 339 27.30 -2.05 -3.59
N VAL A 340 27.73 -1.11 -4.44
CA VAL A 340 27.44 -1.15 -5.88
C VAL A 340 27.98 -2.42 -6.55
N PRO A 341 29.25 -2.85 -6.35
CA PRO A 341 29.77 -4.06 -6.97
C PRO A 341 28.97 -5.32 -6.59
N GLU A 342 28.56 -5.44 -5.33
CA GLU A 342 27.81 -6.58 -4.79
C GLU A 342 26.38 -6.59 -5.33
N ILE A 343 25.74 -5.42 -5.47
CA ILE A 343 24.44 -5.28 -6.14
C ILE A 343 24.54 -5.75 -7.60
N ILE A 344 25.56 -5.29 -8.35
CA ILE A 344 25.74 -5.73 -9.74
C ILE A 344 26.01 -7.24 -9.82
N THR A 345 26.79 -7.78 -8.89
CA THR A 345 27.06 -9.23 -8.79
C THR A 345 25.77 -10.00 -8.52
N LEU A 346 24.92 -9.53 -7.60
CA LEU A 346 23.60 -10.12 -7.34
C LEU A 346 22.72 -10.07 -8.60
N LEU A 347 22.56 -8.89 -9.20
CA LEU A 347 21.70 -8.70 -10.36
C LEU A 347 22.18 -9.50 -11.58
N SER A 348 23.49 -9.73 -11.73
CA SER A 348 24.00 -10.62 -12.77
C SER A 348 23.47 -12.06 -12.65
N LYS A 349 23.10 -12.50 -11.44
CA LYS A 349 22.59 -13.84 -11.16
C LYS A 349 21.06 -13.90 -11.20
N VAL A 350 20.37 -12.88 -10.66
CA VAL A 350 18.90 -12.90 -10.50
C VAL A 350 18.14 -11.97 -11.42
N GLY A 351 18.80 -10.99 -12.04
CA GLY A 351 18.17 -9.86 -12.73
C GLY A 351 17.25 -10.29 -13.88
N HIS A 352 17.59 -11.33 -14.62
CA HIS A 352 16.77 -11.88 -15.70
C HIS A 352 15.40 -12.40 -15.22
N LYS A 353 15.23 -12.71 -13.94
CA LYS A 353 13.95 -13.16 -13.36
C LYS A 353 13.09 -11.99 -12.87
N LEU A 354 13.70 -10.85 -12.60
CA LEU A 354 13.04 -9.73 -11.95
C LEU A 354 12.10 -9.00 -12.92
N LYS A 355 10.89 -8.74 -12.43
CA LYS A 355 9.90 -7.85 -13.03
C LYS A 355 9.82 -6.51 -12.29
N TYR A 356 10.13 -6.52 -11.00
CA TYR A 356 10.16 -5.34 -10.15
C TYR A 356 11.49 -5.26 -9.44
N LEU A 357 12.18 -4.12 -9.59
CA LEU A 357 13.41 -3.81 -8.89
C LEU A 357 13.34 -2.40 -8.31
N LEU A 358 13.57 -2.32 -7.00
CA LEU A 358 13.72 -1.07 -6.30
C LEU A 358 15.00 -1.08 -5.48
N ILE A 359 15.76 0.02 -5.56
CA ILE A 359 17.01 0.21 -4.83
C ILE A 359 16.92 1.55 -4.11
N GLU A 360 17.00 1.53 -2.79
CA GLU A 360 16.86 2.71 -1.94
C GLU A 360 18.12 2.96 -1.10
N LYS A 361 18.47 4.23 -0.92
CA LYS A 361 19.56 4.69 -0.04
C LYS A 361 19.11 5.97 0.69
N PRO A 362 19.68 6.30 1.86
CA PRO A 362 19.41 7.57 2.54
C PRO A 362 19.67 8.75 1.62
N LEU A 363 18.75 9.73 1.67
CA LEU A 363 18.81 10.96 0.88
C LEU A 363 20.11 11.75 1.09
N GLU A 364 20.77 11.55 2.23
CA GLU A 364 21.96 12.29 2.64
C GLU A 364 23.26 11.76 2.03
N ASP A 365 23.29 10.53 1.49
CA ASP A 365 24.51 9.92 0.96
C ASP A 365 24.59 9.93 -0.57
N PHE A 366 24.99 11.07 -1.12
CA PHE A 366 25.22 11.25 -2.57
C PHE A 366 26.49 10.57 -3.10
N ARG A 367 27.29 9.93 -2.24
CA ARG A 367 28.56 9.30 -2.67
C ARG A 367 28.29 8.02 -3.46
N LEU A 368 27.17 7.35 -3.20
CA LEU A 368 26.77 6.15 -3.90
C LEU A 368 26.11 6.47 -5.23
N LYS A 369 26.82 6.06 -6.29
CA LYS A 369 26.41 6.26 -7.68
C LYS A 369 25.98 4.93 -8.29
N PHE A 370 24.70 4.78 -8.59
CA PHE A 370 24.12 3.58 -9.15
C PHE A 370 24.26 3.58 -10.69
N PRO A 371 25.03 2.64 -11.28
CA PRO A 371 25.25 2.60 -12.72
C PRO A 371 24.02 2.00 -13.43
N VAL A 372 23.01 2.83 -13.72
CA VAL A 372 21.68 2.39 -14.17
C VAL A 372 21.76 1.59 -15.47
N ASN A 373 22.67 1.93 -16.36
CA ASN A 373 22.90 1.19 -17.61
C ASN A 373 23.43 -0.23 -17.37
N VAL A 374 24.26 -0.43 -16.35
CA VAL A 374 24.79 -1.76 -15.97
C VAL A 374 23.69 -2.57 -15.28
N ILE A 375 22.89 -1.94 -14.42
CA ILE A 375 21.73 -2.56 -13.77
C ILE A 375 20.74 -3.08 -14.84
N CYS A 376 20.37 -2.22 -15.77
CA CYS A 376 19.44 -2.52 -16.86
C CYS A 376 19.94 -3.63 -17.79
N LYS A 377 21.25 -3.72 -18.01
CA LYS A 377 21.87 -4.82 -18.78
C LYS A 377 21.58 -6.20 -18.17
N HIS A 378 21.47 -6.30 -16.85
CA HIS A 378 21.21 -7.56 -16.16
C HIS A 378 19.73 -7.86 -15.95
N CYS A 379 18.84 -6.88 -16.15
CA CYS A 379 17.42 -6.97 -15.79
C CYS A 379 16.52 -6.64 -17.01
N ASP A 380 16.58 -7.48 -18.04
CA ASP A 380 15.87 -7.30 -19.31
C ASP A 380 14.33 -7.46 -19.22
N ASN A 381 13.84 -8.07 -18.15
CA ASN A 381 12.44 -8.36 -17.91
C ASN A 381 11.72 -7.35 -17.00
N LEU A 382 12.37 -6.25 -16.62
CA LEU A 382 11.77 -5.26 -15.71
C LEU A 382 10.54 -4.57 -16.32
N GLU A 383 9.46 -4.59 -15.53
CA GLU A 383 8.24 -3.82 -15.76
C GLU A 383 8.20 -2.58 -14.86
N THR A 384 8.81 -2.66 -13.67
CA THR A 384 8.97 -1.54 -12.74
C THR A 384 10.40 -1.44 -12.27
N PHE A 385 10.96 -0.24 -12.34
CA PHE A 385 12.31 0.04 -11.89
C PHE A 385 12.34 1.36 -11.12
N GLY A 386 12.97 1.36 -9.95
CA GLY A 386 13.25 2.59 -9.25
C GLY A 386 14.60 2.61 -8.55
N VAL A 387 15.20 3.80 -8.53
CA VAL A 387 16.47 4.08 -7.84
C VAL A 387 16.29 5.33 -7.00
N PHE A 388 16.25 5.13 -5.68
CA PHE A 388 16.23 6.18 -4.67
C PHE A 388 17.64 6.45 -4.16
N GLY A 389 18.48 6.94 -5.07
CA GLY A 389 19.86 7.35 -4.85
C GLY A 389 20.37 8.12 -6.07
N TYR A 390 21.67 8.39 -6.15
CA TYR A 390 22.24 9.10 -7.30
C TYR A 390 22.49 8.15 -8.48
N SER A 391 21.75 8.32 -9.57
CA SER A 391 21.89 7.50 -10.79
C SER A 391 22.98 8.05 -11.72
N VAL A 392 23.83 7.16 -12.24
CA VAL A 392 24.88 7.48 -13.22
C VAL A 392 24.90 6.49 -14.39
N VAL A 393 25.45 6.91 -15.52
CA VAL A 393 25.82 6.02 -16.63
C VAL A 393 27.31 5.77 -16.59
N LYS A 394 27.72 4.49 -16.61
CA LYS A 394 29.13 4.10 -16.75
C LYS A 394 29.46 3.70 -18.19
N GLY A 395 30.52 4.27 -18.76
CA GLY A 395 31.02 3.92 -20.10
C GLY A 395 30.28 4.64 -21.25
N LYS A 396 30.58 4.24 -22.49
CA LYS A 396 29.96 4.84 -23.69
C LYS A 396 28.51 4.37 -23.86
N LEU A 397 27.61 5.30 -24.21
CA LEU A 397 26.16 5.08 -24.36
C LEU A 397 25.72 4.18 -25.54
N VAL A 398 26.65 3.61 -26.32
CA VAL A 398 26.36 3.13 -27.68
C VAL A 398 25.71 1.74 -27.74
N ASP A 399 25.84 0.89 -26.71
CA ASP A 399 25.53 -0.56 -26.83
C ASP A 399 24.58 -1.13 -25.77
N TYR A 400 23.65 -0.33 -25.22
CA TYR A 400 22.78 -0.81 -24.14
C TYR A 400 21.42 -1.31 -24.62
N PRO A 401 20.90 -2.40 -24.02
CA PRO A 401 19.60 -2.96 -24.39
C PRO A 401 18.47 -1.97 -24.08
N SER A 402 17.48 -1.93 -24.97
CA SER A 402 16.26 -1.15 -24.76
C SER A 402 15.39 -1.82 -23.68
N LEU A 403 14.93 -1.02 -22.71
CA LEU A 403 14.04 -1.42 -21.63
C LEU A 403 12.58 -1.48 -22.11
N LYS A 404 12.32 -2.29 -23.15
CA LYS A 404 11.02 -2.33 -23.83
C LYS A 404 9.87 -2.78 -22.92
N LYS A 405 10.14 -3.51 -21.84
CA LYS A 405 9.09 -3.98 -20.92
C LYS A 405 8.78 -2.98 -19.81
N LEU A 406 9.62 -1.97 -19.63
CA LEU A 406 9.50 -1.04 -18.52
C LEU A 406 8.28 -0.14 -18.71
N LYS A 407 7.38 -0.19 -17.72
CA LYS A 407 6.14 0.59 -17.65
C LYS A 407 6.19 1.65 -16.56
N LYS A 408 6.94 1.40 -15.48
CA LYS A 408 7.05 2.31 -14.34
C LYS A 408 8.50 2.63 -14.04
N LEU A 409 8.82 3.93 -13.97
CA LEU A 409 10.15 4.41 -13.67
C LEU A 409 10.10 5.44 -12.54
N SER A 410 10.90 5.23 -11.49
CA SER A 410 11.05 6.17 -10.38
C SER A 410 12.53 6.50 -10.13
N ILE A 411 12.92 7.76 -10.26
CA ILE A 411 14.32 8.18 -10.08
C ILE A 411 14.35 9.33 -9.07
N LEU A 412 15.15 9.17 -8.02
CA LEU A 412 15.29 10.21 -6.99
C LEU A 412 16.29 11.31 -7.35
N ASN A 413 17.42 10.95 -7.96
CA ASN A 413 18.44 11.89 -8.40
C ASN A 413 19.25 11.24 -9.52
N SER A 414 19.72 12.03 -10.47
CA SER A 414 20.37 11.55 -11.68
C SER A 414 21.13 12.66 -12.37
N ASP A 415 22.27 12.33 -12.99
CA ASP A 415 22.92 13.25 -13.94
C ASP A 415 22.16 13.32 -15.29
N GLU A 416 22.57 14.26 -16.14
CA GLU A 416 22.00 14.48 -17.48
C GLU A 416 22.05 13.20 -18.34
N ASP A 417 23.20 12.54 -18.38
CA ASP A 417 23.43 11.34 -19.20
C ASP A 417 22.51 10.18 -18.79
N SER A 418 22.29 10.01 -17.49
CA SER A 418 21.42 8.97 -16.93
C SER A 418 19.95 9.26 -17.19
N LEU A 419 19.50 10.51 -17.02
CA LEU A 419 18.13 10.90 -17.36
C LEU A 419 17.87 10.68 -18.85
N TYR A 420 18.79 11.13 -19.70
CA TYR A 420 18.70 10.92 -21.15
C TYR A 420 18.66 9.44 -21.49
N TYR A 421 19.59 8.64 -20.96
CA TYR A 421 19.66 7.20 -21.19
C TYR A 421 18.35 6.50 -20.81
N MET A 422 17.85 6.74 -19.59
CA MET A 422 16.65 6.08 -19.09
C MET A 422 15.43 6.46 -19.92
N LEU A 423 15.19 7.76 -20.12
CA LEU A 423 13.98 8.23 -20.81
C LEU A 423 14.01 7.96 -22.32
N LYS A 424 15.18 7.95 -22.96
CA LYS A 424 15.32 7.56 -24.37
C LYS A 424 14.94 6.09 -24.60
N ASN A 425 15.32 5.20 -23.69
CA ASN A 425 15.22 3.75 -23.91
C ASN A 425 13.91 3.10 -23.43
N CYS A 426 13.07 3.84 -22.71
CA CYS A 426 11.80 3.37 -22.14
C CYS A 426 10.59 3.77 -22.99
N VAL A 427 10.45 3.19 -24.18
CA VAL A 427 9.37 3.54 -25.14
C VAL A 427 7.96 3.15 -24.69
N ASN A 428 7.85 2.26 -23.70
CA ASN A 428 6.58 1.75 -23.17
C ASN A 428 6.21 2.31 -21.79
N LEU A 429 6.84 3.42 -21.40
CA LEU A 429 6.64 4.02 -20.08
C LEU A 429 5.21 4.57 -19.92
N GLU A 430 4.53 4.11 -18.87
CA GLU A 430 3.17 4.51 -18.49
C GLU A 430 3.17 5.41 -17.24
N GLU A 431 4.11 5.21 -16.31
CA GLU A 431 4.23 5.99 -15.08
C GLU A 431 5.68 6.47 -14.91
N LEU A 432 5.85 7.79 -14.73
CA LEU A 432 7.16 8.41 -14.54
C LEU A 432 7.14 9.28 -13.27
N SER A 433 8.03 8.96 -12.34
CA SER A 433 8.31 9.77 -11.15
C SER A 433 9.77 10.20 -11.15
N LEU A 434 10.01 11.50 -11.28
CA LEU A 434 11.33 12.09 -11.19
C LEU A 434 11.35 13.00 -9.97
N PHE A 435 12.23 12.72 -9.02
CA PHE A 435 12.52 13.61 -7.91
C PHE A 435 13.90 14.25 -8.15
N PHE A 436 14.11 15.45 -7.60
CA PHE A 436 15.36 16.22 -7.70
C PHE A 436 15.98 16.22 -9.12
N ALA A 437 15.14 16.38 -10.14
CA ALA A 437 15.53 16.32 -11.55
C ALA A 437 16.12 17.65 -12.03
N PHE A 438 17.12 18.16 -11.32
CA PHE A 438 17.74 19.47 -11.59
C PHE A 438 18.34 19.58 -13.00
N TYR A 439 18.76 18.47 -13.61
CA TYR A 439 19.29 18.44 -14.96
C TYR A 439 18.21 18.37 -16.05
N LEU A 440 16.94 18.20 -15.69
CA LEU A 440 15.84 18.22 -16.65
C LEU A 440 15.46 19.67 -16.97
N ASP A 441 16.14 20.23 -17.97
CA ASP A 441 15.82 21.51 -18.60
C ASP A 441 15.15 21.30 -19.99
N ASP A 442 14.76 22.41 -20.63
CA ASP A 442 14.10 22.39 -21.94
C ASP A 442 14.96 21.73 -23.03
N TYR A 443 16.28 21.87 -22.94
CA TYR A 443 17.22 21.33 -23.93
C TYR A 443 17.33 19.80 -23.83
N LEU A 444 17.53 19.28 -22.61
CA LEU A 444 17.54 17.85 -22.35
C LEU A 444 16.20 17.22 -22.71
N LEU A 445 15.09 17.87 -22.32
CA LEU A 445 13.75 17.41 -22.68
C LEU A 445 13.58 17.35 -24.20
N GLY A 446 14.01 18.37 -24.95
CA GLY A 446 13.98 18.37 -26.41
C GLY A 446 14.72 17.17 -27.03
N LYS A 447 15.91 16.85 -26.51
CA LYS A 447 16.66 15.64 -26.93
C LYS A 447 15.91 14.35 -26.64
N ILE A 448 15.30 14.24 -25.46
CA ILE A 448 14.51 13.08 -25.05
C ILE A 448 13.31 12.92 -25.98
N LEU A 449 12.51 13.97 -26.17
CA LEU A 449 11.29 13.94 -26.97
C LEU A 449 11.54 13.67 -28.45
N ALA A 450 12.71 14.08 -28.98
CA ALA A 450 13.12 13.75 -30.33
C ALA A 450 13.37 12.23 -30.53
N SER A 451 13.71 11.51 -29.46
CA SER A 451 13.95 10.05 -29.50
C SER A 451 12.80 9.22 -28.95
N ASN A 452 12.03 9.76 -28.01
CA ASN A 452 10.92 9.10 -27.35
C ASN A 452 9.85 10.14 -26.98
N SER A 453 8.71 10.11 -27.67
CA SER A 453 7.60 11.04 -27.44
C SER A 453 6.88 10.86 -26.10
N LEU A 454 7.19 9.80 -25.33
CA LEU A 454 6.50 9.45 -24.09
C LEU A 454 4.97 9.32 -24.29
N SER A 455 4.55 8.94 -25.50
CA SER A 455 3.13 8.90 -25.89
C SER A 455 2.27 7.96 -25.04
N LYS A 456 2.86 6.94 -24.40
CA LYS A 456 2.16 5.99 -23.52
C LYS A 456 2.03 6.45 -22.06
N LEU A 457 2.64 7.58 -21.72
CA LEU A 457 2.67 8.08 -20.35
C LEU A 457 1.26 8.51 -19.90
N LYS A 458 0.78 7.93 -18.80
CA LYS A 458 -0.52 8.20 -18.17
C LYS A 458 -0.39 8.98 -16.87
N LEU A 459 0.69 8.75 -16.12
CA LEU A 459 0.96 9.42 -14.86
C LEU A 459 2.35 10.04 -14.88
N LEU A 460 2.42 11.33 -14.56
CA LEU A 460 3.67 12.08 -14.47
C LEU A 460 3.79 12.77 -13.11
N GLN A 461 4.89 12.52 -12.42
CA GLN A 461 5.30 13.23 -11.21
C GLN A 461 6.71 13.79 -11.43
N ILE A 462 6.86 15.11 -11.30
CA ILE A 462 8.18 15.76 -11.33
C ILE A 462 8.31 16.66 -10.10
N TYR A 463 9.35 16.41 -9.31
CA TYR A 463 9.74 17.22 -8.18
C TYR A 463 11.06 17.92 -8.46
N GLN A 464 11.06 19.26 -8.42
CA GLN A 464 12.24 20.11 -8.65
C GLN A 464 12.96 19.81 -9.98
N CYS A 465 12.62 20.57 -11.02
CA CYS A 465 13.32 20.55 -12.31
C CYS A 465 13.52 21.98 -12.84
N ASN A 466 14.30 22.11 -13.91
CA ASN A 466 14.62 23.39 -14.55
C ASN A 466 13.84 23.62 -15.86
N LEU A 467 12.70 22.93 -16.04
CA LEU A 467 11.82 23.17 -17.18
C LEU A 467 11.19 24.56 -17.10
N SER A 468 11.19 25.26 -18.23
CA SER A 468 10.40 26.48 -18.40
C SER A 468 8.94 26.14 -18.68
N ARG A 469 8.08 27.16 -18.80
CA ARG A 469 6.70 26.98 -19.29
C ARG A 469 6.67 26.27 -20.64
N THR A 470 7.60 26.62 -21.54
CA THR A 470 7.71 26.01 -22.87
C THR A 470 8.08 24.54 -22.78
N GLY A 471 9.00 24.17 -21.88
CA GLY A 471 9.35 22.77 -21.63
C GLY A 471 8.18 21.96 -21.08
N VAL A 472 7.46 22.49 -20.09
CA VAL A 472 6.27 21.82 -19.53
C VAL A 472 5.18 21.65 -20.61
N GLU A 473 4.94 22.67 -21.43
CA GLU A 473 4.01 22.58 -22.56
C GLU A 473 4.42 21.51 -23.57
N ALA A 474 5.70 21.49 -23.97
CA ALA A 474 6.22 20.49 -24.89
C ALA A 474 6.05 19.06 -24.36
N LEU A 475 6.32 18.84 -23.06
CA LEU A 475 6.12 17.54 -22.41
C LEU A 475 4.65 17.11 -22.41
N ILE A 476 3.72 17.99 -22.02
CA ILE A 476 2.29 17.68 -21.96
C ILE A 476 1.71 17.44 -23.36
N ARG A 477 2.19 18.16 -24.38
CA ARG A 477 1.79 17.95 -25.78
C ARG A 477 2.28 16.60 -26.30
N SER A 478 3.49 16.18 -25.93
CA SER A 478 4.06 14.89 -26.37
C SER A 478 3.39 13.68 -25.70
N ALA A 479 3.10 13.80 -24.39
CA ALA A 479 2.41 12.77 -23.60
C ALA A 479 0.89 12.77 -23.87
N VAL A 480 0.48 12.36 -25.06
CA VAL A 480 -0.93 12.40 -25.52
C VAL A 480 -1.89 11.59 -24.65
N ASN A 481 -1.42 10.56 -23.93
CA ASN A 481 -2.24 9.74 -23.04
C ASN A 481 -2.18 10.16 -21.56
N LEU A 482 -1.61 11.32 -21.25
CA LEU A 482 -1.47 11.77 -19.86
C LEU A 482 -2.84 11.99 -19.21
N GLU A 483 -3.06 11.36 -18.05
CA GLU A 483 -4.30 11.41 -17.27
C GLU A 483 -4.10 12.16 -15.95
N LYS A 484 -2.93 12.01 -15.33
CA LYS A 484 -2.60 12.59 -14.02
C LYS A 484 -1.23 13.26 -14.03
N ILE A 485 -1.15 14.40 -13.35
CA ILE A 485 0.07 15.20 -13.27
C ILE A 485 0.29 15.80 -11.88
N SER A 486 1.56 15.87 -11.45
CA SER A 486 1.98 16.56 -10.23
C SER A 486 3.34 17.23 -10.42
N PHE A 487 3.45 18.52 -10.05
CA PHE A 487 4.65 19.34 -10.19
C PHE A 487 4.88 20.18 -8.92
N ASN A 488 5.42 19.62 -7.84
CA ASN A 488 5.41 20.32 -6.55
C ASN A 488 6.04 21.74 -6.58
N SER A 489 7.16 21.93 -7.29
CA SER A 489 7.81 23.25 -7.39
C SER A 489 7.21 24.16 -8.48
N MET A 490 6.28 23.65 -9.30
CA MET A 490 5.75 24.34 -10.48
C MET A 490 4.23 24.12 -10.66
N ASP A 491 3.49 23.76 -9.62
CA ASP A 491 2.09 23.33 -9.75
C ASP A 491 1.23 24.43 -10.39
N GLY A 492 1.48 25.70 -10.06
CA GLY A 492 0.82 26.84 -10.69
C GLY A 492 1.10 26.97 -12.19
N LEU A 493 2.37 26.77 -12.59
CA LEU A 493 2.78 26.84 -14.01
C LEU A 493 2.19 25.66 -14.79
N ALA A 494 2.32 24.43 -14.28
CA ALA A 494 1.73 23.28 -14.93
C ALA A 494 0.21 23.45 -15.06
N SER A 495 -0.47 23.89 -13.99
CA SER A 495 -1.92 24.10 -13.99
C SER A 495 -2.36 25.11 -15.04
N SER A 496 -1.59 26.18 -15.23
CA SER A 496 -1.84 27.15 -16.31
C SER A 496 -1.72 26.51 -17.70
N VAL A 497 -0.67 25.71 -17.93
CA VAL A 497 -0.44 25.04 -19.22
C VAL A 497 -1.53 24.02 -19.54
N VAL A 498 -1.95 23.19 -18.56
CA VAL A 498 -3.05 22.23 -18.77
C VAL A 498 -4.35 22.93 -19.15
N LYS A 499 -4.66 24.08 -18.52
CA LYS A 499 -5.81 24.92 -18.87
C LYS A 499 -5.70 25.50 -20.27
N ASP A 500 -4.54 26.05 -20.63
CA ASP A 500 -4.30 26.64 -21.97
C ASP A 500 -4.40 25.59 -23.09
N LEU A 501 -3.96 24.36 -22.81
CA LEU A 501 -4.06 23.23 -23.74
C LEU A 501 -5.46 22.60 -23.80
N ASN A 502 -6.40 23.03 -22.95
CA ASN A 502 -7.75 22.49 -22.84
C ASN A 502 -7.78 20.96 -22.72
N ARG A 503 -6.90 20.40 -21.86
CA ARG A 503 -6.81 18.96 -21.62
C ARG A 503 -7.48 18.58 -20.29
N ASP A 504 -8.16 17.43 -20.28
CA ASP A 504 -8.75 16.82 -19.07
C ASP A 504 -7.68 16.02 -18.31
N ILE A 505 -6.68 16.72 -17.76
CA ILE A 505 -5.62 16.13 -16.93
C ILE A 505 -5.89 16.48 -15.47
N LYS A 506 -5.90 15.46 -14.62
CA LYS A 506 -6.15 15.64 -13.19
C LYS A 506 -4.86 15.99 -12.46
N TYR A 507 -4.91 17.08 -11.70
CA TYR A 507 -3.92 17.35 -10.67
C TYR A 507 -4.17 16.44 -9.49
N PHE A 508 -3.09 15.90 -8.94
CA PHE A 508 -3.16 15.17 -7.69
C PHE A 508 -2.02 15.63 -6.79
N ASP A 509 -2.30 15.64 -5.50
CA ASP A 509 -1.29 15.98 -4.51
C ASP A 509 -0.36 14.78 -4.36
N ALA A 510 0.84 14.92 -4.93
CA ALA A 510 1.84 13.87 -4.75
C ALA A 510 2.07 13.62 -3.26
N THR A 511 2.08 14.62 -2.36
CA THR A 511 2.45 14.47 -0.94
C THR A 511 1.61 13.46 -0.17
N VAL A 512 0.38 13.21 -0.64
CA VAL A 512 -0.52 12.19 -0.09
C VAL A 512 -0.23 10.80 -0.67
N GLU A 513 0.30 10.73 -1.90
CA GLU A 513 0.76 9.52 -2.58
C GLU A 513 2.30 9.37 -2.52
N TYR A 514 2.98 10.15 -1.67
CA TYR A 514 4.44 10.17 -1.61
C TYR A 514 4.92 8.80 -1.14
N PHE A 515 5.82 8.22 -1.94
CA PHE A 515 6.28 6.83 -1.92
C PHE A 515 5.37 5.80 -2.61
N PRO A 516 5.20 5.85 -3.94
CA PRO A 516 4.83 4.66 -4.73
C PRO A 516 5.87 3.50 -4.59
N CYS A 517 6.98 3.76 -3.89
CA CYS A 517 8.02 2.82 -3.47
C CYS A 517 7.78 2.19 -2.08
N MET A 518 6.92 2.78 -1.23
CA MET A 518 6.44 2.02 -0.09
C MET A 518 5.55 0.95 -0.68
N VAL A 519 6.09 -0.26 -0.74
CA VAL A 519 5.32 -1.47 -0.91
C VAL A 519 4.14 -1.35 0.04
N ASP A 520 2.96 -1.06 -0.50
CA ASP A 520 1.78 -0.89 0.33
C ASP A 520 1.67 -2.19 1.13
N ALA A 521 1.79 -2.09 2.45
CA ALA A 521 1.74 -3.23 3.34
C ALA A 521 0.38 -3.95 3.25
N CYS A 522 -0.61 -3.34 2.60
CA CYS A 522 -1.89 -3.92 2.21
C CYS A 522 -1.83 -4.76 0.93
N HIS A 523 -0.81 -4.55 0.09
CA HIS A 523 -0.59 -5.28 -1.17
C HIS A 523 0.58 -6.26 -1.11
N PHE A 524 1.42 -6.17 -0.06
CA PHE A 524 2.34 -7.22 0.36
C PHE A 524 1.62 -8.35 1.09
#